data_AF-A0A6P0SMA9-F1
#
_entry.id   AF-A0A6P0SMA9-F1
#
_cell.length_a   1.000
_cell.length_b   1.000
_cell.length_c   1.000
_cell.angle_alpha   90.00
_cell.angle_beta   90.00
_cell.angle_gamma   90.00
#
_symmetry.space_group_name_H-M   'P 1'
#
loop_
_entity.id
_entity.type
_entity.pdbx_description
1 polymer ?
#
loop_
_entity_poly.entity_id
_entity_poly.type
_entity_poly.pdbx_seq_one_letter_code
_entity_poly.pdbx_strand_id
1 'polypeptide(L)'
;MKQLRKFLSLTHTERQLFIKAFVLLALVRLGMWSLPFKTLRRLLAIISQANPVGLRRYSPTIDQIVEAVNRSSRYLPGNAKCLARALTTQTLMSQCRYSAELRIGVAKGEQGQFEAHAWVESQGQIVIGDLTDLSRFTPMSSFERSRL
;
A
#
# COMPACT_ATOMS: atom_id res chain seq x y z
N MET A 1 -6.24 -23.21 10.88
CA MET A 1 -5.82 -24.16 9.82
C MET A 1 -6.65 -24.01 8.53
N LYS A 2 -6.71 -22.82 7.90
CA LYS A 2 -7.36 -22.60 6.58
C LYS A 2 -6.45 -21.91 5.55
N GLN A 3 -5.24 -21.49 5.94
CA GLN A 3 -4.36 -20.68 5.10
C GLN A 3 -3.32 -21.47 4.29
N LEU A 4 -3.01 -22.71 4.68
CA LEU A 4 -1.99 -23.53 3.99
C LEU A 4 -2.51 -24.21 2.70
N ARG A 5 -3.81 -24.48 2.57
CA ARG A 5 -4.36 -25.12 1.36
C ARG A 5 -4.49 -24.18 0.16
N LYS A 6 -4.49 -22.86 0.37
CA LYS A 6 -4.47 -21.85 -0.71
C LYS A 6 -3.08 -21.64 -1.32
N PHE A 7 -2.02 -22.08 -0.64
CA PHE A 7 -0.64 -21.93 -1.13
C PHE A 7 -0.29 -22.92 -2.25
N LEU A 8 -0.99 -24.07 -2.33
CA LEU A 8 -0.70 -25.12 -3.31
C LEU A 8 -1.35 -24.86 -4.68
N SER A 9 -2.16 -23.81 -4.81
CA SER A 9 -2.70 -23.32 -6.07
C SER A 9 -2.09 -21.99 -6.48
N LEU A 10 -0.81 -21.75 -6.14
CA LEU A 10 -0.05 -20.56 -6.56
C LEU A 10 0.07 -20.53 -8.09
N THR A 11 -0.99 -20.04 -8.70
CA THR A 11 -1.17 -19.88 -10.13
C THR A 11 -0.14 -18.85 -10.58
N HIS A 12 0.37 -18.94 -11.81
CA HIS A 12 1.31 -17.96 -12.40
C HIS A 12 0.96 -16.49 -12.08
N THR A 13 -0.33 -16.20 -11.94
CA THR A 13 -0.84 -14.87 -11.65
C THR A 13 -0.57 -14.37 -10.24
N GLU A 14 -0.59 -15.22 -9.22
CA GLU A 14 -0.25 -14.82 -7.84
C GLU A 14 1.24 -14.45 -7.74
N ARG A 15 2.10 -15.17 -8.47
CA ARG A 15 3.51 -14.81 -8.62
C ARG A 15 3.68 -13.47 -9.35
N GLN A 16 2.89 -13.19 -10.39
CA GLN A 16 2.92 -11.89 -11.06
C GLN A 16 2.48 -10.75 -10.15
N LEU A 17 1.44 -10.95 -9.34
CA LEU A 17 1.00 -9.95 -8.35
C LEU A 17 2.09 -9.66 -7.33
N PHE A 18 2.75 -10.70 -6.80
CA PHE A 18 3.88 -10.56 -5.89
C PHE A 18 5.05 -9.79 -6.51
N ILE A 19 5.46 -10.15 -7.74
CA ILE A 19 6.55 -9.46 -8.44
C ILE A 19 6.20 -7.99 -8.66
N LYS A 20 4.96 -7.70 -9.08
CA LYS A 20 4.50 -6.31 -9.25
C LYS A 20 4.51 -5.54 -7.93
N ALA A 21 3.97 -6.13 -6.86
CA ALA A 21 3.99 -5.52 -5.54
C ALA A 21 5.42 -5.25 -5.05
N PHE A 22 6.35 -6.19 -5.28
CA PHE A 22 7.75 -6.05 -4.93
C PHE A 22 8.44 -4.93 -5.71
N VAL A 23 8.32 -4.93 -7.05
CA VAL A 23 8.93 -3.91 -7.91
C VAL A 23 8.37 -2.53 -7.58
N LEU A 24 7.04 -2.42 -7.46
CA LEU A 24 6.41 -1.14 -7.12
C LEU A 24 6.82 -0.65 -5.74
N LEU A 25 6.87 -1.53 -4.73
CA LEU A 25 7.34 -1.17 -3.40
C LEU A 25 8.81 -0.72 -3.41
N ALA A 26 9.67 -1.37 -4.19
CA ALA A 26 11.06 -0.95 -4.37
C ALA A 26 11.15 0.44 -5.02
N LEU A 27 10.39 0.69 -6.08
CA LEU A 27 10.32 1.99 -6.76
C LEU A 27 9.79 3.08 -5.84
N VAL A 28 8.74 2.81 -5.05
CA VAL A 28 8.22 3.76 -4.06
C VAL A 28 9.31 4.10 -3.05
N ARG A 29 10.05 3.12 -2.54
CA ARG A 29 11.13 3.35 -1.58
C ARG A 29 12.28 4.15 -2.16
N LEU A 30 12.73 3.81 -3.37
CA LEU A 30 13.75 4.56 -4.08
C LEU A 30 13.27 5.99 -4.32
N GLY A 31 12.04 6.18 -4.78
CA GLY A 31 11.45 7.49 -4.98
C GLY A 31 11.32 8.29 -3.68
N MET A 32 11.01 7.66 -2.55
CA MET A 32 10.99 8.34 -1.24
C MET A 32 12.38 8.78 -0.79
N TRP A 33 13.44 8.12 -1.24
CA TRP A 33 14.82 8.48 -0.90
C TRP A 33 15.39 9.52 -1.86
N SER A 34 15.05 9.43 -3.15
CA SER A 34 15.67 10.22 -4.22
C SER A 34 14.83 11.41 -4.69
N LEU A 35 13.52 11.43 -4.42
CA LEU A 35 12.61 12.43 -4.98
C LEU A 35 11.82 13.18 -3.90
N PRO A 36 11.44 14.45 -4.14
CA PRO A 36 10.45 15.14 -3.33
C PRO A 36 9.12 14.36 -3.33
N PHE A 37 8.46 14.31 -2.17
CA PHE A 37 7.22 13.55 -1.98
C PHE A 37 6.11 13.93 -3.00
N LYS A 38 6.03 15.20 -3.39
CA LYS A 38 5.08 15.69 -4.41
C LYS A 38 5.31 15.03 -5.77
N THR A 39 6.57 14.87 -6.19
CA THR A 39 6.93 14.24 -7.46
C THR A 39 6.60 12.76 -7.44
N LEU A 40 6.97 12.07 -6.35
CA LEU A 40 6.62 10.66 -6.14
C LEU A 40 5.11 10.45 -6.24
N ARG A 41 4.30 11.30 -5.58
CA ARG A 41 2.84 11.20 -5.64
C ARG A 41 2.29 11.38 -7.06
N ARG A 42 2.83 12.32 -7.86
CA ARG A 42 2.40 12.49 -9.26
C ARG A 42 2.72 11.25 -10.10
N LEU A 43 3.92 10.70 -9.96
CA LEU A 43 4.31 9.47 -10.67
C LEU A 43 3.39 8.30 -10.28
N LEU A 44 3.10 8.13 -8.99
CA LEU A 44 2.19 7.09 -8.53
C LEU A 44 0.75 7.31 -9.01
N ALA A 45 0.29 8.55 -9.14
CA ALA A 45 -1.02 8.86 -9.72
C ALA A 45 -1.10 8.47 -11.21
N ILE A 46 -0.02 8.65 -11.97
CA ILE A 46 0.06 8.20 -13.37
C ILE A 46 0.10 6.67 -13.44
N ILE A 47 0.94 6.02 -12.63
CA ILE A 47 1.04 4.56 -12.56
C ILE A 47 -0.28 3.93 -12.10
N SER A 48 -1.03 4.58 -11.21
CA SER A 48 -2.33 4.11 -10.72
C SER A 48 -3.40 4.08 -11.81
N GLN A 49 -3.27 4.93 -12.83
CA GLN A 49 -4.18 4.95 -13.99
C GLN A 49 -3.79 3.92 -15.05
N ALA A 50 -2.56 3.41 -15.01
CA ALA A 50 -2.15 2.33 -15.90
C ALA A 50 -2.99 1.09 -15.60
N ASN A 51 -3.50 0.44 -16.65
CA ASN A 51 -4.35 -0.74 -16.53
C ASN A 51 -3.55 -1.98 -16.99
N PRO A 52 -2.67 -2.56 -16.15
CA PRO A 52 -1.80 -3.63 -16.58
C PRO A 52 -2.63 -4.87 -16.92
N VAL A 53 -2.54 -5.31 -18.17
CA VAL A 53 -3.32 -6.41 -18.78
C VAL A 53 -3.40 -7.66 -17.88
N GLY A 54 -2.31 -7.99 -17.17
CA GLY A 54 -2.28 -9.14 -16.26
C GLY A 54 -3.13 -9.01 -14.99
N LEU A 55 -3.28 -7.81 -14.40
CA LEU A 55 -4.16 -7.63 -13.22
C LEU A 55 -5.63 -7.67 -13.62
N ARG A 56 -5.97 -7.13 -14.80
CA ARG A 56 -7.35 -7.14 -15.31
C ARG A 56 -7.87 -8.56 -15.56
N ARG A 57 -7.03 -9.45 -16.11
CA ARG A 57 -7.42 -10.83 -16.43
C ARG A 57 -7.73 -11.67 -15.17
N TYR A 58 -7.06 -11.36 -14.05
CA TYR A 58 -7.19 -12.11 -12.81
C TYR A 58 -8.09 -11.45 -11.76
N SER A 59 -8.23 -10.13 -11.82
CA SER A 59 -9.02 -9.32 -10.86
C SER A 59 -8.74 -9.73 -9.42
N PRO A 60 -7.51 -9.51 -8.89
CA PRO A 60 -7.16 -9.92 -7.54
C PRO A 60 -8.08 -9.26 -6.52
N THR A 61 -8.36 -9.96 -5.43
CA THR A 61 -9.07 -9.41 -4.28
C THR A 61 -8.20 -8.43 -3.50
N ILE A 62 -8.81 -7.54 -2.72
CA ILE A 62 -8.08 -6.61 -1.83
C ILE A 62 -7.13 -7.40 -0.89
N ASP A 63 -7.60 -8.50 -0.31
CA ASP A 63 -6.79 -9.35 0.57
C ASP A 63 -5.54 -9.89 -0.12
N GLN A 64 -5.64 -10.30 -1.39
CA GLN A 64 -4.49 -10.78 -2.17
C GLN A 64 -3.49 -9.65 -2.46
N ILE A 65 -3.96 -8.43 -2.70
CA ILE A 65 -3.11 -7.25 -2.87
C ILE A 65 -2.37 -6.97 -1.57
N VAL A 66 -3.09 -6.92 -0.44
CA VAL A 66 -2.53 -6.66 0.90
C VAL A 66 -1.50 -7.73 1.27
N GLU A 67 -1.81 -9.00 1.05
CA GLU A 67 -0.91 -10.12 1.31
C GLU A 67 0.34 -10.06 0.43
N ALA A 68 0.19 -9.73 -0.86
CA ALA A 68 1.33 -9.54 -1.76
C ALA A 68 2.24 -8.41 -1.27
N VAL A 69 1.68 -7.24 -0.91
CA VAL A 69 2.45 -6.11 -0.38
C VAL A 69 3.14 -6.45 0.94
N ASN A 70 2.43 -7.11 1.86
CA ASN A 70 2.99 -7.55 3.13
C ASN A 70 4.16 -8.52 2.94
N ARG A 71 4.01 -9.51 2.06
CA ARG A 71 5.09 -10.44 1.70
C ARG A 71 6.26 -9.69 1.07
N SER A 72 6.02 -8.86 0.06
CA SER A 72 7.08 -8.09 -0.60
C SER A 72 7.86 -7.24 0.39
N SER A 73 7.18 -6.62 1.37
CA SER A 73 7.83 -5.77 2.36
C SER A 73 8.88 -6.47 3.22
N ARG A 74 8.74 -7.79 3.43
CA ARG A 74 9.69 -8.61 4.20
C ARG A 74 11.01 -8.85 3.46
N TYR A 75 11.02 -8.69 2.14
CA TYR A 75 12.20 -8.94 1.31
C TYR A 75 12.98 -7.66 0.97
N LEU A 76 12.47 -6.47 1.31
CA LEU A 76 13.19 -5.22 1.06
C LEU A 76 13.99 -4.81 2.30
N PRO A 77 15.29 -4.49 2.17
CA PRO A 77 16.15 -4.11 3.28
C PRO A 77 15.72 -2.77 3.91
N GLY A 78 15.86 -2.67 5.23
CA GLY A 78 15.37 -1.54 6.05
C GLY A 78 13.87 -1.63 6.29
N ASN A 79 13.40 -1.27 7.48
CA ASN A 79 11.97 -1.33 7.84
C ASN A 79 11.13 -0.65 6.75
N ALA A 80 10.30 -1.42 6.05
CA ALA A 80 9.42 -0.88 5.03
C ALA A 80 8.48 0.12 5.70
N LYS A 81 8.79 1.42 5.53
CA LYS A 81 8.04 2.52 6.13
C LYS A 81 6.56 2.30 5.81
N CYS A 82 5.70 2.36 6.82
CA CYS A 82 4.24 2.22 6.72
C CYS A 82 3.69 2.98 5.49
N LEU A 83 4.22 4.17 5.23
CA LEU A 83 3.89 4.98 4.06
C LEU A 83 4.18 4.31 2.71
N ALA A 84 5.33 3.63 2.55
CA ALA A 84 5.65 2.93 1.31
C ALA A 84 4.67 1.78 1.06
N ARG A 85 4.33 1.00 2.10
CA ARG A 85 3.33 -0.09 2.01
C ARG A 85 1.95 0.46 1.65
N ALA A 86 1.55 1.58 2.28
CA ALA A 86 0.27 2.21 2.02
C ALA A 86 0.18 2.77 0.58
N LEU A 87 1.22 3.46 0.08
CA LEU A 87 1.29 3.96 -1.29
C LEU A 87 1.25 2.85 -2.34
N THR A 88 2.02 1.78 -2.13
CA THR A 88 2.01 0.60 -3.02
C THR A 88 0.63 -0.05 -3.05
N THR A 89 0.00 -0.23 -1.89
CA THR A 89 -1.34 -0.83 -1.78
C THR A 89 -2.39 0.04 -2.48
N GLN A 90 -2.38 1.36 -2.23
CA GLN A 90 -3.27 2.31 -2.88
C GLN A 90 -3.14 2.24 -4.41
N THR A 91 -1.90 2.20 -4.91
CA THR A 91 -1.62 2.16 -6.35
C THR A 91 -2.17 0.87 -6.97
N LEU A 92 -1.87 -0.30 -6.38
CA LEU A 92 -2.35 -1.60 -6.89
C LEU A 92 -3.88 -1.72 -6.83
N MET A 93 -4.50 -1.22 -5.75
CA MET A 93 -5.96 -1.17 -5.62
C MET A 93 -6.58 -0.28 -6.70
N SER A 94 -5.98 0.88 -6.96
CA SER A 94 -6.44 1.81 -8.02
C SER A 94 -6.34 1.17 -9.41
N GLN A 95 -5.24 0.46 -9.70
CA GLN A 95 -5.09 -0.31 -10.95
C GLN A 95 -6.15 -1.41 -11.12
N CYS A 96 -6.66 -1.94 -10.01
CA CYS A 96 -7.74 -2.94 -9.98
C CYS A 96 -9.14 -2.30 -9.85
N ARG A 97 -9.25 -0.97 -9.93
CA ARG A 97 -10.49 -0.19 -9.81
C ARG A 97 -11.18 -0.29 -8.45
N TYR A 98 -10.47 -0.66 -7.39
CA TYR A 98 -10.95 -0.55 -6.02
C TYR A 98 -10.78 0.87 -5.49
N SER A 99 -11.72 1.34 -4.68
CA SER A 99 -11.55 2.57 -3.91
C SER A 99 -10.41 2.41 -2.91
N ALA A 100 -9.45 3.33 -2.89
CA ALA A 100 -8.35 3.31 -1.93
C ALA A 100 -7.99 4.72 -1.48
N GLU A 101 -8.17 4.97 -0.18
CA GLU A 101 -7.87 6.25 0.46
C GLU A 101 -6.65 6.11 1.35
N LEU A 102 -5.54 6.73 0.95
CA LEU A 102 -4.37 6.86 1.79
C LEU A 102 -4.66 7.84 2.92
N ARG A 103 -4.44 7.39 4.16
CA ARG A 103 -4.51 8.19 5.37
C ARG A 103 -3.14 8.23 6.03
N ILE A 104 -2.77 9.40 6.54
CA ILE A 104 -1.53 9.62 7.28
C ILE A 104 -1.92 10.30 8.58
N GLY A 105 -1.57 9.69 9.70
CA GLY A 105 -1.86 10.22 11.03
C GLY A 105 -0.58 10.41 11.82
N VAL A 106 -0.67 11.27 12.84
CA VAL A 106 0.37 11.43 13.85
C VAL A 106 -0.21 11.17 15.22
N ALA A 107 0.61 10.58 16.08
CA ALA A 107 0.32 10.38 17.48
C ALA A 107 1.49 10.90 18.32
N LYS A 108 1.18 11.28 19.55
CA LYS A 108 2.20 11.54 20.56
C LYS A 108 2.44 10.24 21.32
N GLY A 109 3.64 9.68 21.22
CA GLY A 109 4.04 8.48 21.94
C GLY A 109 4.15 8.75 23.44
N GLU A 110 4.25 7.67 24.23
CA GLU A 110 4.25 7.71 25.70
C GLU A 110 5.36 8.59 26.29
N GLN A 111 6.48 8.74 25.57
CA GLN A 111 7.62 9.58 25.97
C GLN A 111 7.64 10.96 25.30
N GLY A 112 6.51 11.41 24.74
CA GLY A 112 6.41 12.69 24.05
C GLY A 112 6.99 12.72 22.63
N GLN A 113 7.41 11.57 22.10
CA GLN A 113 7.95 11.45 20.75
C GLN A 113 6.81 11.51 19.72
N PHE A 114 7.04 12.13 18.56
CA PHE A 114 6.06 12.12 17.47
C PHE A 114 6.15 10.81 16.68
N GLU A 115 5.06 10.05 16.64
CA GLU A 115 4.90 8.85 15.83
C GLU A 115 4.05 9.18 14.61
N ALA A 116 4.55 8.89 13.41
CA ALA A 116 3.80 9.03 12.17
C ALA A 116 3.43 7.65 11.62
N HIS A 117 2.18 7.50 11.23
CA HIS A 117 1.69 6.25 10.65
C HIS A 117 0.86 6.49 9.40
N ALA A 118 0.84 5.51 8.52
CA ALA A 118 0.08 5.57 7.27
C ALA A 118 -0.66 4.25 7.04
N TRP A 119 -1.93 4.38 6.69
CA TRP A 119 -2.84 3.27 6.40
C TRP A 119 -3.66 3.57 5.15
N VAL A 120 -4.30 2.54 4.60
CA VAL A 120 -5.26 2.71 3.50
C VAL A 120 -6.64 2.27 3.97
N GLU A 121 -7.64 3.05 3.62
CA GLU A 121 -9.06 2.72 3.81
C GLU A 121 -9.72 2.41 2.47
N SER A 122 -10.65 1.46 2.46
CA SER A 122 -11.53 1.15 1.34
C SER A 122 -12.93 0.96 1.89
N GLN A 123 -13.91 1.72 1.39
CA GLN A 123 -15.32 1.62 1.83
C GLN A 123 -15.49 1.72 3.37
N GLY A 124 -14.70 2.58 4.02
CA GLY A 124 -14.74 2.78 5.47
C GLY A 124 -14.02 1.71 6.30
N GLN A 125 -13.35 0.73 5.67
CA GLN A 125 -12.56 -0.30 6.35
C GLN A 125 -11.07 -0.10 6.10
N ILE A 126 -10.25 -0.30 7.13
CA ILE A 126 -8.78 -0.28 7.01
C ILE A 126 -8.32 -1.57 6.33
N VAL A 127 -7.64 -1.45 5.19
CA VAL A 127 -7.18 -2.60 4.40
C VAL A 127 -5.72 -2.94 4.63
N ILE A 128 -4.88 -1.94 4.92
CA ILE A 128 -3.47 -2.14 5.28
C ILE A 128 -3.00 -1.06 6.23
N GLY A 129 -2.03 -1.41 7.07
CA GLY A 129 -1.52 -0.50 8.09
C GLY A 129 -2.42 -0.45 9.31
N ASP A 130 -3.16 -1.51 9.59
CA ASP A 130 -3.87 -1.60 10.87
C ASP A 130 -2.87 -1.73 12.02
N LEU A 131 -3.15 -1.01 13.12
CA LEU A 131 -2.41 -1.06 14.37
C LEU A 131 -3.43 -1.18 15.51
N THR A 132 -3.10 -1.96 16.54
CA THR A 132 -3.96 -2.15 17.73
C THR A 132 -4.42 -0.83 18.35
N ASP A 133 -3.59 0.21 18.28
CA ASP A 133 -3.88 1.56 18.80
C ASP A 133 -4.07 2.58 17.68
N LEU A 134 -4.68 2.24 16.54
CA LEU A 134 -4.87 3.22 15.46
C LEU A 134 -5.69 4.44 15.91
N SER A 135 -6.55 4.28 16.92
CA SER A 135 -7.40 5.33 17.51
C SER A 135 -6.63 6.50 18.12
N ARG A 136 -5.35 6.32 18.49
CA ARG A 136 -4.51 7.41 19.01
C ARG A 136 -3.93 8.32 17.93
N PHE A 137 -3.99 7.88 16.66
CA PHE A 137 -3.47 8.66 15.54
C PHE A 137 -4.54 9.62 15.06
N THR A 138 -4.28 10.91 15.22
CA THR A 138 -5.12 11.94 14.61
C THR A 138 -4.77 11.98 13.12
N PRO A 139 -5.73 11.72 12.22
CA PRO A 139 -5.51 11.89 10.79
C PRO A 139 -5.09 13.33 10.55
N MET A 140 -3.91 13.55 9.96
CA MET A 140 -3.60 14.88 9.48
C MET A 140 -4.58 15.15 8.34
N SER A 141 -5.43 16.15 8.55
CA SER A 141 -6.50 16.56 7.63
C SER A 141 -6.01 16.41 6.20
N SER A 142 -6.74 15.56 5.47
CA SER A 142 -6.51 15.17 4.09
C SER A 142 -5.69 16.19 3.32
N PHE A 143 -4.47 15.80 2.93
CA PHE A 143 -3.89 16.38 1.73
C PHE A 143 -4.85 16.03 0.60
N GLU A 144 -5.78 16.94 0.36
CA GLU A 144 -6.85 16.81 -0.61
C GLU A 144 -6.28 16.18 -1.85
N ARG A 145 -7.00 15.17 -2.34
CA ARG A 145 -6.87 14.66 -3.69
C ARG A 145 -7.00 15.90 -4.58
N SER A 146 -5.87 16.53 -4.94
CA SER A 146 -5.84 17.57 -5.95
C SER A 146 -6.39 16.89 -7.19
N ARG A 147 -7.67 17.11 -7.44
CA ARG A 147 -8.28 16.85 -8.73
C ARG A 147 -7.41 17.67 -9.69
N LEU A 148 -6.63 16.95 -10.49
CA LEU A 148 -6.13 17.50 -11.73
C LEU A 148 -7.34 17.89 -12.57
#